data_AF-C4KZG5-F1
#
_entry.id   AF-C4KZG5-F1
#
_cell.length_a   1.000
_cell.length_b   1.000
_cell.length_c   1.000
_cell.angle_alpha   90.00
_cell.angle_beta   90.00
_cell.angle_gamma   90.00
#
_symmetry.space_group_name_H-M   'P 1'
#
loop_
_entity.id
_entity.type
_entity.pdbx_description
1 polymer ?
#
loop_
_entity_poly.entity_id
_entity_poly.type
_entity_poly.pdbx_seq_one_letter_code
_entity_poly.pdbx_strand_id
1 'polypeptide(L)' 'MKRLLVICIIALISGNTVTLIALTTNLPQGVSQGLLLGGVSITLLSIGGILWAGYYTKKR' A
#
# COMPACT_ATOMS: atom_id res chain seq x y z
N MET A 1 8.48 -14.53 -9.32
CA MET A 1 7.31 -14.51 -8.41
C MET A 1 7.66 -14.01 -7.01
N LYS A 2 8.57 -14.65 -6.25
CA LYS A 2 8.91 -14.25 -4.85
C LYS A 2 9.31 -12.78 -4.69
N ARG A 3 10.13 -12.22 -5.60
CA ARG A 3 10.56 -10.81 -5.53
C ARG A 3 9.41 -9.80 -5.68
N LEU A 4 8.40 -10.09 -6.51
CA LEU A 4 7.23 -9.22 -6.73
C LEU A 4 6.32 -9.17 -5.49
N LEU A 5 6.09 -10.32 -4.86
CA LEU A 5 5.35 -10.42 -3.60
C LEU A 5 6.02 -9.63 -2.48
N VAL A 6 7.35 -9.74 -2.35
CA VAL A 6 8.11 -8.99 -1.34
C VAL A 6 7.96 -7.49 -1.53
N ILE A 7 8.04 -6.99 -2.77
CA ILE A 7 7.85 -5.57 -3.07
C ILE A 7 6.43 -5.11 -2.71
N CYS A 8 5.41 -5.91 -3.03
CA CYS A 8 4.03 -5.57 -2.67
C CYS A 8 3.82 -5.55 -1.16
N ILE A 9 4.44 -6.47 -0.40
CA ILE A 9 4.34 -6.51 1.07
C ILE A 9 5.03 -5.29 1.69
N ILE A 10 6.23 -4.93 1.22
CA ILE A 10 6.95 -3.74 1.71
C ILE A 10 6.12 -2.49 1.44
N ALA A 11 5.55 -2.36 0.23
CA ALA A 11 4.69 -1.24 -0.13
C ALA A 11 3.39 -1.19 0.71
N LEU A 12 2.83 -2.35 1.07
CA LEU A 12 1.65 -2.46 1.96
C LEU A 12 1.97 -2.01 3.38
N ILE A 13 3.12 -2.42 3.92
CA ILE A 13 3.58 -2.01 5.24
C ILE A 13 3.84 -0.50 5.25
N SER A 14 4.59 0.02 4.27
CA SER A 14 4.91 1.45 4.18
C SER A 14 3.65 2.30 4.04
N GLY A 15 2.71 1.90 3.18
CA GLY A 15 1.44 2.60 2.98
C GLY A 15 0.60 2.66 4.26
N ASN A 16 0.55 1.56 5.02
CA ASN A 16 -0.15 1.51 6.30
C ASN A 16 0.50 2.36 7.39
N THR A 17 1.84 2.37 7.49
CA THR A 17 2.52 3.27 8.44
C THR A 17 2.24 4.74 8.12
N VAL A 18 2.17 5.12 6.84
CA VAL A 18 1.88 6.49 6.42
C VAL A 18 0.45 6.91 6.78
N THR A 19 -0.55 6.06 6.55
CA THR A 19 -1.93 6.31 6.99
C THR A 19 -2.04 6.38 8.52
N LEU A 20 -1.33 5.52 9.25
CA LEU A 20 -1.29 5.55 10.71
C LEU A 20 -0.68 6.85 11.24
N ILE A 21 0.41 7.33 10.63
CA ILE A 21 1.02 8.62 10.97
C ILE A 21 0.04 9.76 10.66
N ALA A 22 -0.61 9.75 9.49
CA ALA A 22 -1.57 10.79 9.11
C ALA A 22 -2.82 10.84 10.02
N LEU A 23 -3.22 9.70 10.60
CA LEU A 23 -4.34 9.61 11.55
C LEU A 23 -3.95 9.93 13.00
N THR A 24 -2.70 9.69 13.40
CA THR A 24 -2.24 9.84 14.79
C THR A 24 -1.54 11.17 15.06
N THR A 25 -0.99 11.81 14.03
CA THR A 25 -0.35 13.12 14.16
C THR A 25 -1.32 14.24 13.82
N ASN A 26 -1.33 15.31 14.63
CA ASN A 26 -2.09 16.54 14.38
C ASN A 26 -1.46 17.35 13.23
N LEU A 27 -1.30 16.72 12.07
CA LEU A 27 -0.81 17.39 10.87
C LEU A 27 -1.90 18.31 10.31
N PRO A 28 -1.53 19.45 9.70
CA PRO A 28 -2.48 20.31 9.01
C PRO A 28 -3.26 19.52 7.94
N GLN A 29 -4.56 19.77 7.82
CA GLN A 29 -5.50 18.98 7.00
C GLN A 29 -5.03 18.74 5.56
N GLY A 30 -4.37 19.72 4.93
CA GLY A 30 -3.84 19.55 3.57
C GLY A 30 -2.72 18.50 3.47
N VAL A 31 -1.90 18.36 4.52
CA VAL A 31 -0.82 17.37 4.58
C VAL A 31 -1.37 16.00 4.98
N SER A 32 -2.33 15.95 5.91
CA SER A 32 -2.94 14.67 6.31
C SER A 32 -3.77 14.05 5.18
N GLN A 33 -4.55 14.83 4.42
CA GLN A 33 -5.27 14.32 3.24
C GLN A 33 -4.32 13.80 2.16
N GLY A 34 -3.21 14.50 1.88
CA GLY A 34 -2.21 14.05 0.92
C GLY A 34 -1.56 12.73 1.31
N LEU A 35 -1.19 12.58 2.60
CA LEU A 35 -0.62 11.34 3.13
C LEU A 35 -1.64 10.18 3.16
N LEU A 36 -2.89 10.46 3.53
CA LEU A 36 -3.96 9.47 3.52
C LEU A 36 -4.25 8.97 2.10
N LEU A 37 -4.44 9.88 1.14
CA LEU A 37 -4.65 9.52 -0.26
C LEU A 37 -3.47 8.74 -0.83
N GLY A 38 -2.24 9.18 -0.54
CA GLY A 38 -1.02 8.48 -0.95
C GLY A 38 -0.94 7.05 -0.37
N GLY A 39 -1.15 6.90 0.94
CA GLY A 39 -1.11 5.61 1.62
C GLY A 39 -2.20 4.65 1.13
N VAL A 40 -3.42 5.14 0.92
CA VAL A 40 -4.55 4.37 0.37
C VAL A 40 -4.30 3.94 -1.09
N SER A 41 -3.72 4.83 -1.90
CA SER A 41 -3.38 4.52 -3.30
C SER A 41 -2.34 3.41 -3.40
N ILE A 42 -1.28 3.48 -2.59
CA ILE A 42 -0.19 2.49 -2.55
C ILE A 42 -0.69 1.14 -2.05
N THR A 43 -1.58 1.13 -1.06
CA THR A 43 -2.18 -0.12 -0.54
C THR A 43 -3.11 -0.77 -1.57
N LEU A 44 -3.95 -0.01 -2.28
CA LEU A 44 -4.78 -0.53 -3.37
C LEU A 44 -3.94 -1.12 -4.51
N LEU A 45 -2.89 -0.43 -4.94
CA LEU A 45 -1.95 -0.93 -5.96
C LEU A 45 -1.25 -2.21 -5.51
N SER A 46 -0.83 -2.30 -4.25
CA SER A 46 -0.18 -3.49 -3.71
C SER A 46 -1.12 -4.69 -3.62
N ILE A 47 -2.37 -4.48 -3.20
CA ILE A 47 -3.39 -5.55 -3.18
C ILE A 47 -3.67 -6.03 -4.60
N GLY A 48 -3.84 -5.11 -5.55
CA GLY A 48 -4.00 -5.43 -6.97
C GLY A 48 -2.82 -6.26 -7.51
N GLY A 49 -1.58 -5.87 -7.19
CA GLY A 49 -0.37 -6.59 -7.57
C GLY A 49 -0.29 -8.00 -6.98
N ILE A 50 -0.70 -8.19 -5.73
CA ILE A 50 -0.74 -9.51 -5.06
C ILE A 50 -1.80 -10.40 -5.71
N LEU A 51 -3.01 -9.87 -5.96
CA LEU A 51 -4.09 -10.61 -6.64
C LEU A 51 -3.68 -11.02 -8.06
N TRP A 52 -3.05 -10.11 -8.80
CA TRP A 52 -2.56 -10.37 -10.15
C TRP A 52 -1.46 -11.43 -10.15
N ALA A 53 -0.48 -11.31 -9.24
CA ALA A 53 0.56 -12.32 -9.07
C ALA A 53 -0.03 -13.69 -8.70
N GLY A 54 -1.02 -13.71 -7.79
CA GLY A 54 -1.77 -14.90 -7.40
C GLY A 54 -2.52 -15.54 -8.57
N TYR A 55 -3.20 -14.74 -9.38
CA TYR A 55 -3.90 -15.20 -10.58
C TYR A 55 -2.94 -15.85 -11.59
N TYR A 56 -1.80 -15.21 -11.85
CA TYR A 56 -0.78 -15.76 -12.75
C TYR A 56 -0.13 -17.03 -12.21
N THR A 57 0.05 -17.17 -10.89
CA THR A 57 0.55 -18.41 -10.29
C THR A 57 -0.47 -19.54 -10.31
N LYS A 58 -1.78 -19.24 -10.24
CA LYS A 58 -2.85 -20.25 -10.23
C LYS A 58 -3.16 -20.81 -11.63
N LYS A 59 -2.77 -20.08 -12.68
CA LYS A 59 -2.95 -20.45 -14.09
C LYS A 59 -1.78 -21.29 -14.64
N ARG A 60 -0.71 -21.48 -13.86
CA ARG A 60 0.38 -22.41 -14.14
C ARG A 60 0.23 -23.67 -13.29
#